data_AF-A0A540KP14-F1
#
_entry.id   AF-A0A540KP14-F1
#
_cell.length_a   1.000
_cell.length_b   1.000
_cell.length_c   1.000
_cell.angle_alpha   90.00
_cell.angle_beta   90.00
_cell.angle_gamma   90.00
#
_symmetry.space_group_name_H-M   'P 1'
#
loop_
_entity.id
_entity.type
_entity.pdbx_description
1 polymer ?
#
loop_
_entity_poly.entity_id
_entity_poly.type
_entity_poly.pdbx_seq_one_letter_code
_entity_poly.pdbx_strand_id
1 'polypeptide(L)'
;MNQFSGPIPVSVANASNLMRFVILDNKFTGKVPSLAGMSNLVWLGISNNSLGYNQEGDLDFLSSLVNCTNLQILSISDNNFGGVLPESLGNLSTTVKQMIFGRNWMRGNIPVRVGNLFNLEVLAFDANLLTGAIPSSIEICDPQLLHTEESGITTATDNRGDLGQDDQRPRADQCLISLARIGVACSAAMPRERMDASNVVAELCRTRDVLVGTRMPRERP
;
A
#
# COMPACT_ATOMS: atom_id res chain seq x y z
N MET A 1 -3.73 -23.53 -9.94
CA MET A 1 -4.67 -23.05 -8.92
C MET A 1 -5.49 -24.21 -8.42
N ASN A 2 -5.76 -24.25 -7.12
CA ASN A 2 -6.70 -25.20 -6.54
C ASN A 2 -8.14 -24.68 -6.73
N GLN A 3 -9.12 -25.51 -6.41
CA GLN A 3 -10.54 -25.20 -6.54
C GLN A 3 -11.25 -25.31 -5.18
N PHE A 4 -10.52 -25.11 -4.08
CA PHE A 4 -11.10 -25.22 -2.74
C PHE A 4 -12.17 -24.14 -2.55
N SER A 5 -13.32 -24.55 -2.01
CA SER A 5 -14.50 -23.71 -1.91
C SER A 5 -15.20 -23.88 -0.57
N GLY A 6 -16.14 -22.97 -0.29
CA GLY A 6 -16.87 -22.95 0.99
C GLY A 6 -16.17 -22.08 2.03
N PRO A 7 -16.70 -22.04 3.27
CA PRO A 7 -16.13 -21.22 4.32
C PRO A 7 -14.82 -21.77 4.87
N ILE A 8 -13.97 -20.87 5.37
CA ILE A 8 -12.83 -21.26 6.19
C ILE A 8 -13.37 -21.88 7.50
N PRO A 9 -13.02 -23.13 7.81
CA PRO A 9 -13.59 -23.81 8.98
C PRO A 9 -13.05 -23.17 10.26
N VAL A 10 -13.93 -22.96 11.25
CA VAL A 10 -13.57 -22.39 12.56
C VAL A 10 -12.49 -23.18 13.29
N SER A 11 -12.37 -24.49 13.00
CA SER A 11 -11.35 -25.37 13.56
C SER A 11 -9.92 -24.99 13.16
N VAL A 12 -9.73 -24.19 12.10
CA VAL A 12 -8.40 -23.68 11.72
C VAL A 12 -7.75 -22.89 12.85
N ALA A 13 -8.57 -22.20 13.66
CA ALA A 13 -8.10 -21.41 14.80
C ALA A 13 -7.44 -22.28 15.88
N ASN A 14 -7.69 -23.59 15.89
CA ASN A 14 -7.08 -24.53 16.86
C ASN A 14 -5.66 -24.93 16.46
N ALA A 15 -5.18 -24.54 15.28
CA ALA A 15 -3.83 -24.86 14.80
C ALA A 15 -2.78 -23.92 15.43
N SER A 16 -2.54 -24.06 16.73
CA SER A 16 -1.70 -23.15 17.52
C SER A 16 -0.22 -23.11 17.11
N ASN A 17 0.28 -24.17 16.47
CA ASN A 17 1.65 -24.22 15.93
C ASN A 17 1.77 -23.70 14.49
N LEU A 18 0.67 -23.27 13.87
CA LEU A 18 0.68 -22.84 12.47
C LEU A 18 1.36 -21.48 12.32
N MET A 19 2.49 -21.45 11.62
CA MET A 19 3.24 -20.23 11.35
C MET A 19 2.82 -19.52 10.06
N ARG A 20 2.30 -20.28 9.09
CA ARG A 20 1.92 -19.74 7.78
C ARG A 20 0.57 -20.33 7.40
N PHE A 21 -0.43 -19.46 7.28
CA PHE A 21 -1.74 -19.82 6.77
C PHE A 21 -1.96 -19.13 5.44
N VAL A 22 -1.73 -19.88 4.36
CA VAL A 22 -1.71 -19.37 2.99
C VAL A 22 -2.66 -20.20 2.14
N ILE A 23 -3.73 -19.57 1.66
CA ILE A 23 -4.81 -20.18 0.86
C ILE A 23 -5.10 -19.38 -0.41
N LEU A 24 -4.09 -18.66 -0.89
CA LEU A 24 -4.12 -17.83 -2.09
C LEU A 24 -4.69 -18.60 -3.30
N ASP A 25 -5.38 -17.89 -4.19
CA ASP A 25 -5.88 -18.42 -5.48
C ASP A 25 -6.82 -19.62 -5.33
N ASN A 26 -7.95 -19.41 -4.64
CA ASN A 26 -9.01 -20.41 -4.41
C ASN A 26 -10.41 -19.77 -4.56
N LYS A 27 -11.44 -20.51 -4.12
CA LYS A 27 -12.85 -20.10 -4.14
C LYS A 27 -13.45 -20.10 -2.73
N PHE A 28 -12.64 -19.82 -1.70
CA PHE A 28 -13.17 -19.72 -0.34
C PHE A 28 -14.17 -18.57 -0.25
N THR A 29 -15.25 -18.78 0.49
CA THR A 29 -16.39 -17.86 0.59
C THR A 29 -16.69 -17.50 2.03
N GLY A 30 -17.39 -16.39 2.24
CA GLY A 30 -17.94 -16.03 3.55
C GLY A 30 -16.93 -15.42 4.50
N LYS A 31 -17.30 -15.27 5.78
CA LYS A 31 -16.47 -14.56 6.76
C LYS A 31 -15.26 -15.38 7.18
N VAL A 32 -14.17 -14.68 7.48
CA VAL A 32 -12.99 -15.29 8.11
C VAL A 32 -13.31 -15.49 9.61
N PRO A 33 -13.12 -16.70 10.16
CA PRO A 33 -13.34 -16.94 11.58
C PRO A 33 -12.28 -16.19 12.42
N SER A 34 -12.54 -16.03 13.71
CA SER A 34 -11.52 -15.54 14.64
C SER A 34 -10.29 -16.45 14.60
N LEU A 35 -9.10 -15.85 14.50
CA LEU A 35 -7.81 -16.54 14.41
C LEU A 35 -7.01 -16.44 15.72
N ALA A 36 -7.68 -16.12 16.83
CA ALA A 36 -7.05 -15.84 18.13
C ALA A 36 -6.17 -16.99 18.66
N GLY A 37 -6.43 -18.24 18.26
CA GLY A 37 -5.65 -19.41 18.68
C GLY A 37 -4.34 -19.61 17.91
N MET A 38 -4.08 -18.83 16.85
CA MET A 38 -2.91 -18.95 15.98
C MET A 38 -1.79 -17.98 16.39
N SER A 39 -1.40 -17.96 17.66
CA SER A 39 -0.44 -16.98 18.21
C SER A 39 0.97 -17.03 17.59
N ASN A 40 1.35 -18.16 16.98
CA ASN A 40 2.63 -18.34 16.27
C ASN A 40 2.61 -17.89 14.81
N LEU A 41 1.50 -17.31 14.34
CA LEU A 41 1.35 -16.91 12.94
C LEU A 41 2.34 -15.80 12.56
N VAL A 42 3.06 -16.04 11.47
CA VAL A 42 4.01 -15.11 10.84
C VAL A 42 3.43 -14.54 9.54
N TRP A 43 2.67 -15.36 8.81
CA TRP A 43 2.07 -14.96 7.54
C TRP A 43 0.63 -15.45 7.43
N LEU A 44 -0.29 -14.49 7.28
CA LEU A 44 -1.65 -14.71 6.83
C LEU A 44 -1.82 -14.27 5.37
N GLY A 45 -2.02 -15.21 4.46
CA GLY A 45 -2.21 -14.96 3.03
C GLY A 45 -3.51 -15.58 2.52
N ILE A 46 -4.58 -14.79 2.44
CA ILE A 46 -5.92 -15.25 2.04
C ILE A 46 -6.44 -14.56 0.78
N SER A 47 -5.55 -13.86 0.06
CA SER A 47 -5.88 -13.13 -1.16
C SER A 47 -6.42 -14.00 -2.28
N ASN A 48 -7.10 -13.36 -3.23
CA ASN A 48 -7.65 -13.97 -4.44
C ASN A 48 -8.62 -15.12 -4.11
N ASN A 49 -9.68 -14.76 -3.39
CA ASN A 49 -10.78 -15.63 -2.97
C ASN A 49 -12.11 -14.83 -3.07
N SER A 50 -13.20 -15.35 -2.50
CA SER A 50 -14.50 -14.69 -2.40
C SER A 50 -14.93 -14.49 -0.94
N LEU A 51 -13.96 -14.18 -0.07
CA LEU A 51 -14.18 -13.99 1.36
C LEU A 51 -14.83 -12.62 1.64
N GLY A 52 -15.68 -12.57 2.65
CA GLY A 52 -16.52 -11.41 2.97
C GLY A 52 -17.83 -11.37 2.17
N TYR A 53 -18.71 -10.47 2.57
CA TYR A 53 -20.01 -10.24 1.94
C TYR A 53 -20.22 -8.76 1.61
N ASN A 54 -19.16 -7.96 1.60
CA ASN A 54 -19.19 -6.51 1.45
C ASN A 54 -20.10 -5.85 2.50
N GLN A 55 -19.93 -6.25 3.76
CA GLN A 55 -20.76 -5.77 4.87
C GLN A 55 -19.94 -5.48 6.14
N GLU A 56 -20.60 -4.87 7.12
CA GLU A 56 -20.01 -4.65 8.44
C GLU A 56 -19.61 -5.96 9.14
N GLY A 57 -18.49 -5.88 9.86
CA GLY A 57 -17.89 -7.01 10.58
C GLY A 57 -17.28 -8.09 9.69
N ASP A 58 -17.06 -7.84 8.40
CA ASP A 58 -16.24 -8.73 7.55
C ASP A 58 -14.76 -8.72 7.98
N LEU A 59 -14.32 -7.62 8.60
CA LEU A 59 -12.95 -7.37 9.05
C LEU A 59 -12.73 -7.70 10.55
N ASP A 60 -13.73 -8.22 11.27
CA ASP A 60 -13.64 -8.48 12.72
C ASP A 60 -12.51 -9.43 13.10
N PHE A 61 -12.16 -10.36 12.21
CA PHE A 61 -11.05 -11.29 12.41
C PHE A 61 -9.70 -10.55 12.59
N LEU A 62 -9.53 -9.34 12.05
CA LEU A 62 -8.31 -8.55 12.24
C LEU A 62 -8.08 -8.24 13.73
N SER A 63 -9.14 -8.03 14.51
CA SER A 63 -9.02 -7.83 15.96
C SER A 63 -8.47 -9.05 16.69
N SER A 64 -8.68 -10.25 16.16
CA SER A 64 -8.15 -11.48 16.75
C SER A 64 -6.64 -11.67 16.52
N LEU A 65 -6.07 -10.96 15.53
CA LEU A 65 -4.66 -11.04 15.19
C LEU A 65 -3.75 -10.26 16.14
N VAL A 66 -4.31 -9.49 17.08
CA VAL A 66 -3.55 -8.77 18.12
C VAL A 66 -2.67 -9.73 18.95
N ASN A 67 -3.09 -11.00 19.10
CA ASN A 67 -2.33 -12.02 19.81
C ASN A 67 -1.21 -12.68 18.97
N CYS A 68 -1.14 -12.39 17.66
CA CYS A 68 -0.12 -12.93 16.77
C CYS A 68 1.14 -12.06 16.84
N THR A 69 1.91 -12.23 17.91
CA THR A 69 3.07 -11.36 18.22
C THR A 69 4.22 -11.48 17.23
N ASN A 70 4.24 -12.54 16.40
CA ASN A 70 5.25 -12.75 15.36
C ASN A 70 4.76 -12.43 13.94
N LEU A 71 3.56 -11.84 13.81
CA LEU A 71 2.95 -11.59 12.50
C LEU A 71 3.75 -10.56 11.70
N GLN A 72 4.18 -10.94 10.50
CA GLN A 72 4.98 -10.09 9.60
C GLN A 72 4.22 -9.70 8.34
N ILE A 73 3.43 -10.62 7.78
CA ILE A 73 2.77 -10.43 6.49
C ILE A 73 1.28 -10.69 6.64
N LEU A 74 0.48 -9.70 6.24
CA LEU A 74 -0.96 -9.77 6.19
C LEU A 74 -1.45 -9.37 4.80
N SER A 75 -1.94 -10.36 4.05
CA SER A 75 -2.36 -10.20 2.67
C SER A 75 -3.77 -10.77 2.48
N ILE A 76 -4.72 -9.87 2.19
CA ILE A 76 -6.16 -10.18 2.07
C ILE A 76 -6.78 -9.64 0.77
N SER A 77 -5.94 -9.10 -0.13
CA SER A 77 -6.38 -8.52 -1.42
C SER A 77 -7.25 -9.42 -2.27
N ASP A 78 -8.02 -8.83 -3.19
CA ASP A 78 -8.86 -9.57 -4.14
C ASP A 78 -9.87 -10.47 -3.42
N ASN A 79 -10.74 -9.83 -2.64
CA ASN A 79 -11.83 -10.46 -1.92
C ASN A 79 -13.05 -9.53 -1.90
N ASN A 80 -14.09 -9.92 -1.17
CA ASN A 80 -15.32 -9.18 -0.99
C ASN A 80 -15.39 -8.53 0.41
N PHE A 81 -14.26 -8.19 1.04
CA PHE A 81 -14.28 -7.59 2.38
C PHE A 81 -14.87 -6.17 2.34
N GLY A 82 -15.93 -5.95 3.12
CA GLY A 82 -16.53 -4.63 3.34
C GLY A 82 -16.32 -4.09 4.75
N GLY A 83 -17.13 -3.09 5.13
CA GLY A 83 -17.07 -2.46 6.46
C GLY A 83 -15.88 -1.53 6.66
N VAL A 84 -15.65 -1.14 7.91
CA VAL A 84 -14.58 -0.21 8.31
C VAL A 84 -13.40 -0.97 8.92
N LEU A 85 -12.18 -0.52 8.67
CA LEU A 85 -10.97 -1.04 9.32
C LEU A 85 -11.07 -0.85 10.86
N PRO A 86 -10.89 -1.90 11.66
CA PRO A 86 -11.03 -1.79 13.11
C PRO A 86 -9.83 -1.05 13.72
N GLU A 87 -10.07 -0.23 14.76
CA GLU A 87 -9.01 0.49 15.49
C GLU A 87 -7.95 -0.44 16.12
N SER A 88 -8.32 -1.70 16.37
CA SER A 88 -7.41 -2.75 16.85
C SER A 88 -6.28 -3.06 15.86
N LEU A 89 -6.40 -2.65 14.59
CA LEU A 89 -5.36 -2.81 13.57
C LEU A 89 -4.03 -2.15 13.99
N GLY A 90 -4.10 -1.04 14.72
CA GLY A 90 -2.92 -0.38 15.28
C GLY A 90 -2.35 -1.02 16.56
N ASN A 91 -2.99 -2.07 17.06
CA ASN A 91 -2.51 -2.89 18.18
C ASN A 91 -1.94 -4.24 17.69
N LEU A 92 -1.85 -4.46 16.37
CA LEU A 92 -1.14 -5.62 15.84
C LEU A 92 0.34 -5.59 16.23
N SER A 93 1.01 -6.74 16.07
CA SER A 93 2.45 -6.83 16.33
C SER A 93 3.22 -5.76 15.57
N THR A 94 4.15 -5.11 16.26
CA THR A 94 5.11 -4.19 15.62
C THR A 94 6.05 -4.92 14.67
N THR A 95 6.05 -6.26 14.63
CA THR A 95 6.79 -7.05 13.63
C THR A 95 6.13 -7.06 12.25
N VAL A 96 4.92 -6.53 12.10
CA VAL A 96 4.23 -6.43 10.81
C VAL A 96 5.03 -5.54 9.86
N LYS A 97 5.42 -6.11 8.73
CA LYS A 97 6.16 -5.47 7.64
C LYS A 97 5.29 -5.18 6.43
N GLN A 98 4.30 -6.01 6.17
CA GLN A 98 3.50 -5.91 4.95
C GLN A 98 2.01 -6.03 5.23
N MET A 99 1.26 -5.04 4.77
CA MET A 99 -0.18 -4.97 4.85
C MET A 99 -0.75 -4.72 3.45
N ILE A 100 -1.30 -5.78 2.83
CA ILE A 100 -1.71 -5.79 1.42
C ILE A 100 -3.20 -6.14 1.34
N PHE A 101 -4.05 -5.11 1.35
CA PHE A 101 -5.52 -5.23 1.44
C PHE A 101 -6.23 -4.67 0.19
N GLY A 102 -5.49 -4.33 -0.86
CA GLY A 102 -6.05 -3.75 -2.08
C GLY A 102 -7.11 -4.62 -2.76
N ARG A 103 -7.94 -4.02 -3.63
CA ARG A 103 -9.02 -4.69 -4.38
C ARG A 103 -10.04 -5.38 -3.45
N ASN A 104 -10.66 -4.57 -2.60
CA ASN A 104 -11.75 -4.96 -1.70
C ASN A 104 -12.83 -3.84 -1.66
N TRP A 105 -13.79 -3.92 -0.76
CA TRP A 105 -14.91 -2.98 -0.63
C TRP A 105 -14.89 -2.22 0.71
N MET A 106 -13.71 -2.10 1.32
CA MET A 106 -13.55 -1.47 2.63
C MET A 106 -13.84 0.03 2.54
N ARG A 107 -14.49 0.57 3.58
CA ARG A 107 -14.98 1.95 3.67
C ARG A 107 -14.42 2.66 4.90
N GLY A 108 -14.68 3.96 4.99
CA GLY A 108 -14.25 4.78 6.12
C GLY A 108 -12.76 5.10 6.05
N ASN A 109 -12.16 5.43 7.19
CA ASN A 109 -10.80 5.94 7.25
C ASN A 109 -9.80 4.85 7.62
N ILE A 110 -8.53 5.07 7.26
CA ILE A 110 -7.42 4.29 7.83
C ILE A 110 -7.27 4.72 9.30
N PRO A 111 -7.33 3.80 10.28
CA PRO A 111 -7.16 4.14 11.69
C PRO A 111 -5.82 4.82 11.94
N VAL A 112 -5.81 5.93 12.68
CA VAL A 112 -4.58 6.69 12.98
C VAL A 112 -3.53 5.84 13.70
N ARG A 113 -3.99 4.85 14.47
CA ARG A 113 -3.14 3.89 15.19
C ARG A 113 -2.36 2.96 14.27
N VAL A 114 -2.67 2.86 12.97
CA VAL A 114 -1.84 2.10 12.01
C VAL A 114 -0.40 2.63 11.99
N GLY A 115 -0.17 3.92 12.29
CA GLY A 115 1.17 4.47 12.44
C GLY A 115 1.97 3.94 13.63
N ASN A 116 1.37 3.15 14.53
CA ASN A 116 2.13 2.41 15.55
C ASN A 116 2.94 1.24 14.97
N LEU A 117 2.63 0.81 13.74
CA LEU A 117 3.33 -0.25 13.03
C LEU A 117 4.60 0.30 12.38
N PHE A 118 5.56 0.74 13.18
CA PHE A 118 6.76 1.45 12.72
C PHE A 118 7.74 0.60 11.89
N ASN A 119 7.57 -0.73 11.85
CA ASN A 119 8.35 -1.61 10.94
C ASN A 119 7.60 -1.90 9.63
N LEU A 120 6.47 -1.24 9.37
CA LEU A 120 5.70 -1.43 8.15
C LEU A 120 6.48 -0.90 6.94
N GLU A 121 6.85 -1.80 6.03
CA GLU A 121 7.59 -1.54 4.80
C GLU A 121 6.64 -1.38 3.61
N VAL A 122 5.50 -2.08 3.62
CA VAL A 122 4.53 -2.09 2.53
C VAL A 122 3.11 -1.89 3.07
N LEU A 123 2.44 -0.84 2.60
CA LEU A 123 1.02 -0.57 2.84
C LEU A 123 0.29 -0.40 1.51
N ALA A 124 -0.54 -1.37 1.14
CA ALA A 124 -1.26 -1.38 -0.13
C ALA A 124 -2.76 -1.55 0.08
N PHE A 125 -3.49 -0.44 0.03
CA PHE A 125 -4.96 -0.36 0.19
C PHE A 125 -5.68 0.09 -1.10
N ASP A 126 -5.01 -0.01 -2.25
CA ASP A 126 -5.53 0.40 -3.55
C ASP A 126 -6.87 -0.27 -3.89
N ALA A 127 -7.68 0.36 -4.75
CA ALA A 127 -8.97 -0.21 -5.18
C ALA A 127 -9.88 -0.64 -4.01
N ASN A 128 -10.10 0.28 -3.07
CA ASN A 128 -11.10 0.21 -2.00
C ASN A 128 -11.99 1.48 -2.04
N LEU A 129 -12.91 1.59 -1.08
CA LEU A 129 -13.79 2.75 -0.89
C LEU A 129 -13.40 3.58 0.35
N LEU A 130 -12.11 3.55 0.70
CA LEU A 130 -11.57 4.30 1.84
C LEU A 130 -11.63 5.80 1.57
N THR A 131 -11.89 6.56 2.62
CA THR A 131 -12.05 8.02 2.62
C THR A 131 -11.18 8.66 3.70
N GLY A 132 -11.05 9.99 3.66
CA GLY A 132 -10.25 10.74 4.61
C GLY A 132 -8.76 10.79 4.24
N ALA A 133 -7.96 11.40 5.11
CA ALA A 133 -6.53 11.52 4.91
C ALA A 133 -5.81 10.23 5.32
N ILE A 134 -4.70 9.93 4.64
CA ILE A 134 -3.72 8.97 5.15
C ILE A 134 -3.19 9.55 6.47
N PRO A 135 -3.24 8.81 7.59
CA PRO A 135 -2.75 9.30 8.87
C PRO A 135 -1.32 9.80 8.72
N SER A 136 -1.04 11.02 9.20
CA SER A 136 0.31 11.58 9.17
C SER A 136 1.30 10.69 9.91
N SER A 137 0.87 9.86 10.86
CA SER A 137 1.71 8.86 11.53
C SER A 137 2.27 7.78 10.61
N ILE A 138 1.72 7.63 9.40
CA ILE A 138 2.32 6.88 8.29
C ILE A 138 3.17 7.88 7.50
N GLU A 139 4.14 8.50 8.16
CA GLU A 139 5.13 9.34 7.47
C GLU A 139 5.97 8.43 6.58
N ILE A 140 6.21 8.86 5.34
CA ILE A 140 7.21 8.28 4.46
C ILE A 140 8.56 8.55 5.11
N CYS A 141 8.95 7.72 6.08
CA CYS A 141 10.28 7.71 6.69
C CYS A 141 11.24 7.02 5.73
N ASP A 142 11.36 7.51 4.50
CA ASP A 142 12.55 7.26 3.71
C ASP A 142 13.45 8.50 3.83
N PRO A 143 14.53 8.43 4.62
CA PRO A 143 15.53 9.50 4.68
C PRO A 143 16.07 9.85 3.28
N GLN A 144 16.07 8.91 2.33
CA GLN A 144 16.51 9.17 0.95
C GLN A 144 15.51 10.03 0.16
N LEU A 145 14.22 10.02 0.52
CA LEU A 145 13.19 10.85 -0.13
C LEU A 145 13.08 12.25 0.47
N LEU A 146 13.59 12.47 1.69
CA LEU A 146 13.56 13.77 2.38
C LEU A 146 14.85 14.59 2.20
N HIS A 147 15.93 14.00 1.68
CA HIS A 147 17.16 14.72 1.34
C HIS A 147 17.18 15.16 -0.13
N THR A 148 16.26 16.04 -0.54
CA THR A 148 16.48 16.87 -1.73
C THR A 148 15.69 18.17 -1.63
N GLU A 149 15.88 18.90 -0.54
CA GLU A 149 15.67 20.35 -0.56
C GLU A 149 17.01 21.08 -0.40
N GLU A 150 17.19 22.00 -1.34
CA GLU A 150 18.18 23.07 -1.38
C GLU A 150 19.67 22.71 -1.36
N SER A 151 20.22 22.52 -2.56
CA SER A 151 21.44 23.24 -2.91
C SER A 151 21.55 23.47 -4.42
N GLY A 152 21.51 24.74 -4.79
CA GLY A 152 22.46 25.26 -5.76
C GLY A 152 22.06 25.15 -7.22
N ILE A 153 21.52 26.25 -7.73
CA ILE A 153 21.87 26.76 -9.05
C ILE A 153 23.40 26.68 -9.20
N THR A 154 23.91 25.75 -10.01
CA THR A 154 25.18 25.97 -10.70
C THR A 154 25.09 25.43 -12.12
N THR A 155 25.52 26.31 -13.01
CA THR A 155 25.67 26.18 -14.43
C THR A 155 26.78 25.18 -14.80
N ALA A 156 26.71 24.72 -16.05
CA ALA A 156 27.82 24.41 -16.93
C ALA A 156 28.13 22.92 -17.25
N THR A 157 28.12 22.72 -18.59
CA THR A 157 29.06 21.97 -19.42
C THR A 157 28.94 20.45 -19.54
N ASP A 158 28.54 20.07 -20.77
CA ASP A 158 29.02 18.93 -21.55
C ASP A 158 30.34 18.33 -21.06
N ASN A 159 30.36 16.99 -20.91
CA ASN A 159 31.29 16.17 -21.66
C ASN A 159 30.84 14.71 -21.76
N ARG A 160 31.15 14.15 -22.93
CA ARG A 160 30.83 12.80 -23.40
C ARG A 160 31.54 11.71 -22.59
N GLY A 161 30.87 10.57 -22.46
CA GLY A 161 31.54 9.29 -22.28
C GLY A 161 30.59 8.17 -21.86
N ASP A 162 30.51 7.17 -22.72
CA ASP A 162 30.45 5.75 -22.39
C ASP A 162 29.11 4.98 -22.48
N LEU A 163 29.28 3.78 -23.02
CA LEU A 163 28.30 2.83 -23.54
C LEU A 163 27.69 1.99 -22.41
N GLY A 164 26.37 1.81 -22.51
CA GLY A 164 25.75 0.50 -22.29
C GLY A 164 25.60 0.03 -20.85
N GLN A 165 24.56 0.53 -20.19
CA GLN A 165 23.67 -0.26 -19.33
C GLN A 165 22.31 0.46 -19.31
N ASP A 166 21.29 -0.20 -19.86
CA ASP A 166 19.92 0.28 -19.89
C ASP A 166 19.34 0.13 -18.48
N ASP A 167 19.72 1.07 -17.62
CA ASP A 167 19.23 1.18 -16.25
C ASP A 167 17.89 1.94 -16.30
N GLN A 168 16.81 1.18 -16.49
CA GLN A 168 15.44 1.71 -16.53
C GLN A 168 14.91 2.03 -15.11
N ARG A 169 15.60 1.57 -14.04
CA ARG A 169 15.18 1.74 -12.64
C ARG A 169 15.22 3.20 -12.15
N PRO A 170 16.27 4.00 -12.40
CA PRO A 170 16.35 5.38 -11.90
C PRO A 170 15.26 6.29 -12.48
N ARG A 171 14.83 6.04 -13.72
CA ARG A 171 13.76 6.81 -14.36
C ARG A 171 12.39 6.49 -13.77
N ALA A 172 12.13 5.21 -13.49
CA ALA A 172 10.89 4.79 -12.87
C ALA A 172 10.75 5.36 -11.45
N ASP A 173 11.82 5.34 -10.66
CA ASP A 173 11.85 5.90 -9.30
C ASP A 173 11.60 7.42 -9.33
N GLN A 174 12.25 8.14 -10.24
CA GLN A 174 12.04 9.58 -10.40
C GLN A 174 10.62 9.92 -10.87
N CYS A 175 9.99 9.07 -11.69
CA CYS A 175 8.60 9.24 -12.08
C CYS A 175 7.64 8.97 -10.91
N LEU A 176 7.90 7.96 -10.09
CA LEU A 176 7.11 7.67 -8.89
C LEU A 176 7.16 8.82 -7.89
N ILE A 177 8.35 9.41 -7.68
CA ILE A 177 8.53 10.60 -6.83
C ILE A 177 7.71 11.78 -7.37
N SER A 178 7.80 12.06 -8.66
CA SER A 178 7.03 13.16 -9.28
C SER A 178 5.52 12.94 -9.17
N LEU A 179 5.03 11.71 -9.39
CA LEU A 179 3.62 11.37 -9.24
C LEU A 179 3.14 11.51 -7.79
N ALA A 180 3.95 11.08 -6.82
CA ALA A 180 3.65 11.25 -5.40
C ALA A 180 3.55 12.74 -5.03
N ARG A 181 4.48 13.58 -5.51
CA ARG A 181 4.46 15.04 -5.29
C ARG A 181 3.22 15.70 -5.86
N ILE A 182 2.83 15.35 -7.09
CA ILE A 182 1.60 15.84 -7.72
C ILE A 182 0.39 15.40 -6.87
N GLY A 183 0.36 14.14 -6.43
CA GLY A 183 -0.71 13.61 -5.58
C GLY A 183 -0.84 14.38 -4.26
N VAL A 184 0.27 14.62 -3.55
CA VAL A 184 0.31 15.41 -2.32
C VAL A 184 -0.22 16.83 -2.58
N ALA A 185 0.29 17.50 -3.61
CA ALA A 185 -0.12 18.86 -3.95
C ALA A 185 -1.59 18.95 -4.40
N CYS A 186 -2.15 17.90 -5.01
CA CYS A 186 -3.57 17.84 -5.36
C CYS A 186 -4.47 17.54 -4.15
N SER A 187 -3.93 16.90 -3.11
CA SER A 187 -4.67 16.43 -1.93
C SER A 187 -4.70 17.42 -0.76
N ALA A 188 -4.13 18.62 -0.94
CA ALA A 188 -4.09 19.65 0.10
C ALA A 188 -5.47 19.96 0.68
N ALA A 189 -5.52 20.15 2.00
CA ALA A 189 -6.76 20.33 2.76
C ALA A 189 -7.54 21.57 2.34
N MET A 190 -6.85 22.67 2.02
CA MET A 190 -7.47 23.90 1.55
C MET A 190 -7.46 24.00 0.01
N PRO A 191 -8.59 24.35 -0.64
CA PRO A 191 -8.66 24.46 -2.10
C PRO A 191 -7.65 25.43 -2.73
N ARG A 192 -7.22 26.46 -2.00
CA ARG A 192 -6.26 27.48 -2.47
C ARG A 192 -4.81 26.98 -2.48
N GLU A 193 -4.52 25.90 -1.76
CA GLU A 193 -3.20 25.28 -1.67
C GLU A 193 -3.05 24.11 -2.65
N ARG A 194 -4.16 23.71 -3.31
CA ARG A 194 -4.14 22.65 -4.30
C ARG A 194 -3.45 23.13 -5.57
N MET A 195 -2.65 22.26 -6.15
CA MET A 195 -2.09 22.50 -7.48
C MET A 195 -3.23 22.69 -8.50
N ASP A 196 -3.16 23.79 -9.27
CA ASP A 196 -4.12 24.05 -10.34
C ASP A 196 -4.10 22.93 -11.39
N ALA A 197 -5.27 22.58 -11.94
CA ALA A 197 -5.41 21.50 -12.91
C ALA A 197 -4.49 21.67 -14.13
N SER A 198 -4.23 22.91 -14.57
CA SER A 198 -3.33 23.21 -15.68
C SER A 198 -1.87 22.87 -15.33
N ASN A 199 -1.48 23.12 -14.08
CA ASN A 199 -0.16 22.78 -13.56
C ASN A 199 0.00 21.28 -13.34
N VAL A 200 -1.06 20.60 -12.88
CA VAL A 200 -1.09 19.13 -12.78
C VAL A 200 -0.84 18.50 -14.14
N VAL A 201 -1.52 18.95 -15.20
CA VAL A 201 -1.33 18.45 -16.56
C VAL A 201 0.08 18.72 -17.05
N ALA A 202 0.65 19.90 -16.78
CA ALA A 202 2.01 20.22 -17.16
C ALA A 202 3.05 19.32 -16.47
N GLU A 203 2.93 19.07 -15.17
CA GLU A 203 3.85 18.22 -14.41
C GLU A 203 3.69 16.73 -14.76
N LEU A 204 2.46 16.27 -15.04
CA LEU A 204 2.22 14.91 -15.54
C LEU A 204 2.83 14.71 -16.93
N CYS A 205 2.73 15.71 -17.82
CA CYS A 205 3.38 15.66 -19.13
C CYS A 205 4.90 15.58 -19.00
N ARG A 206 5.51 16.39 -18.13
CA ARG A 206 6.97 16.32 -17.85
C ARG A 206 7.37 14.97 -17.27
N THR A 207 6.58 14.43 -16.34
CA THR A 207 6.83 13.13 -15.72
C THR A 207 6.77 12.00 -16.75
N ARG A 208 5.81 12.06 -17.69
CA ARG A 208 5.73 11.14 -18.83
C ARG A 208 6.96 11.27 -19.74
N ASP A 209 7.40 12.49 -20.05
CA ASP A 209 8.52 12.70 -20.95
C ASP A 209 9.85 12.18 -20.36
N VAL A 210 10.01 12.25 -19.02
CA VAL A 210 11.11 11.61 -18.27
C VAL A 210 11.02 10.08 -18.36
N LEU A 211 9.82 9.50 -18.22
CA LEU A 211 9.59 8.05 -18.30
C LEU A 211 9.88 7.49 -19.70
N VAL A 212 9.45 8.21 -20.74
CA VAL A 212 9.53 7.78 -22.14
C VAL A 212 10.88 8.16 -22.78
N GLY A 213 11.69 9.00 -22.11
CA GLY A 213 13.02 9.39 -22.59
C GLY A 213 12.99 10.33 -23.80
N THR A 214 11.84 10.93 -24.11
CA THR A 214 11.70 11.87 -25.22
C THR A 214 12.22 13.25 -24.82
N ARG A 215 13.47 13.57 -25.20
CA ARG A 215 13.89 14.97 -25.35
C ARG A 215 12.99 15.62 -26.40
N MET A 216 12.10 16.51 -25.99
CA MET A 216 11.37 17.36 -26.94
C MET A 216 12.36 18.23 -27.74
N PRO A 217 12.08 18.54 -29.02
CA PRO A 217 12.96 19.33 -29.86
C PRO A 217 13.16 20.72 -29.27
N ARG A 218 14.40 21.21 -29.29
CA ARG A 218 14.69 22.63 -29.09
C ARG A 218 13.89 23.43 -30.12
N GLU A 219 12.91 24.19 -29.67
CA GLU A 219 12.52 25.39 -30.38
C GLU A 219 13.77 26.28 -30.46
N ARG A 220 14.22 26.56 -31.68
CA ARG A 220 15.22 27.58 -31.99
C ARG A 220 14.59 28.53 -33.01
N PRO A 221 15.16 29.73 -33.08
CA PRO A 221 14.92 30.88 -32.21
C PRO A 221 13.68 31.68 -32.65
#